data_AF-A0A5E4Q9M5-F1
#
_entry.id   AF-A0A5E4Q9M5-F1
#
_cell.length_a   1.000
_cell.length_b   1.000
_cell.length_c   1.000
_cell.angle_alpha   90.00
_cell.angle_beta   90.00
_cell.angle_gamma   90.00
#
_symmetry.space_group_name_H-M   'P 1'
#
loop_
_entity.id
_entity.type
_entity.pdbx_description
1 polymer ?
#
loop_
_entity_poly.entity_id
_entity_poly.type
_entity_poly.pdbx_seq_one_letter_code
_entity_poly.pdbx_strand_id
1 'polypeptide(L)'
;MFKYFLYCVIFVTNIELMKSQDIEALKQKYAQIIMDCAQKFPIDQSDIEQLRSRQMPDKENVKCLFAYPSRLKKAEQFTDACKFVNDENVSDGSKGCERAALIFKCSVEKAAE
;
A
#
# COMPACT_ATOMS: atom_id res chain seq x y z
N MET A 1 -22.65 -30.47 -21.21
CA MET A 1 -22.03 -29.18 -21.61
C MET A 1 -22.64 -27.97 -20.90
N PHE A 2 -23.97 -27.80 -20.86
CA PHE A 2 -24.63 -26.66 -20.18
C PHE A 2 -24.24 -26.46 -18.69
N LYS A 3 -24.03 -27.54 -17.94
CA LYS A 3 -23.60 -27.46 -16.53
C LYS A 3 -22.20 -26.84 -16.36
N TYR A 4 -21.25 -27.14 -17.26
CA TYR A 4 -19.91 -26.57 -17.23
C TYR A 4 -19.91 -25.11 -17.68
N PHE A 5 -20.78 -24.76 -18.64
CA PHE A 5 -20.99 -23.38 -19.05
C PHE A 5 -21.56 -22.52 -17.91
N LEU A 6 -22.56 -23.01 -17.18
CA LEU A 6 -23.12 -22.32 -16.01
C LEU A 6 -22.08 -22.17 -14.88
N TYR A 7 -21.24 -23.19 -14.67
CA TYR A 7 -20.16 -23.16 -13.68
C TYR A 7 -19.08 -22.11 -14.03
N CYS A 8 -18.71 -22.00 -15.30
CA CYS A 8 -17.81 -20.94 -15.77
C CYS A 8 -18.40 -19.54 -15.59
N VAL A 9 -19.69 -19.34 -15.92
CA VAL A 9 -20.34 -18.03 -15.76
C VAL A 9 -20.39 -17.63 -14.28
N ILE A 10 -20.73 -18.55 -13.38
CA ILE A 10 -20.71 -18.30 -11.93
C ILE A 10 -19.28 -18.00 -11.46
N PHE A 11 -18.27 -18.74 -11.93
CA PHE A 11 -16.89 -18.51 -11.53
C PHE A 11 -16.37 -17.15 -12.00
N VAL A 12 -16.72 -16.71 -13.21
CA VAL A 12 -16.30 -15.42 -13.78
C VAL A 12 -17.02 -14.24 -13.09
N THR A 13 -18.31 -14.35 -12.78
CA THR A 13 -19.03 -13.29 -12.04
C THR A 13 -18.61 -13.17 -10.57
N ASN A 14 -18.10 -14.24 -9.95
CA ASN A 14 -17.54 -14.18 -8.60
C ASN A 14 -16.13 -13.52 -8.58
N ILE A 15 -15.37 -13.56 -9.67
CA ILE A 15 -14.07 -12.85 -9.76
C ILE A 15 -14.26 -11.32 -9.80
N GLU A 16 -15.35 -10.83 -10.39
CA GLU A 16 -15.70 -9.39 -10.40
C GLU A 16 -16.06 -8.84 -9.00
N LEU A 17 -16.23 -9.70 -7.99
CA LEU A 17 -16.55 -9.32 -6.62
C LEU A 17 -15.35 -9.29 -5.66
N MET A 18 -14.11 -9.41 -6.17
CA MET A 18 -12.93 -8.95 -5.41
C MET A 18 -12.89 -7.42 -5.46
N LYS A 19 -13.64 -6.83 -4.53
CA LYS A 19 -13.97 -5.41 -4.37
C LYS A 19 -12.87 -4.42 -4.79
N SER A 20 -13.19 -3.64 -5.82
CA SER A 20 -12.57 -2.35 -6.15
C SER A 20 -12.77 -1.26 -5.08
N GLN A 21 -13.64 -1.51 -4.09
CA GLN A 21 -14.03 -0.55 -3.05
C GLN A 21 -12.85 -0.16 -2.14
N ASP A 22 -11.90 -1.06 -1.87
CA ASP A 22 -10.76 -0.76 -1.00
C ASP A 22 -9.70 0.09 -1.70
N ILE A 23 -9.48 -0.08 -3.00
CA ILE A 23 -8.44 0.67 -3.74
C ILE A 23 -8.81 2.15 -3.86
N GLU A 24 -10.06 2.47 -4.16
CA GLU A 24 -10.49 3.87 -4.24
C GLU A 24 -10.50 4.56 -2.87
N ALA A 25 -10.97 3.87 -1.82
CA ALA A 25 -10.88 4.37 -0.45
C ALA A 25 -9.42 4.60 -0.02
N LEU A 26 -8.52 3.70 -0.42
CA LEU A 26 -7.08 3.83 -0.18
C LEU A 26 -6.50 5.04 -0.92
N LYS A 27 -6.80 5.21 -2.20
CA LYS A 27 -6.37 6.38 -2.99
C LYS A 27 -6.81 7.69 -2.34
N GLN A 28 -8.05 7.76 -1.84
CA GLN A 28 -8.55 8.93 -1.13
C GLN A 28 -7.79 9.17 0.18
N LYS A 29 -7.55 8.13 1.00
CA LYS A 29 -6.77 8.24 2.25
C LYS A 29 -5.33 8.73 1.99
N TYR A 30 -4.67 8.20 0.96
CA TYR A 30 -3.33 8.65 0.57
C TYR A 30 -3.32 10.08 0.01
N ALA A 31 -4.31 10.45 -0.80
CA ALA A 31 -4.46 11.80 -1.32
C ALA A 31 -4.65 12.82 -0.19
N GLN A 32 -5.51 12.51 0.80
CA GLN A 32 -5.70 13.36 1.97
C GLN A 32 -4.40 13.58 2.74
N ILE A 33 -3.65 12.50 3.03
CA ILE A 33 -2.35 12.60 3.72
C ILE A 33 -1.36 13.47 2.94
N ILE A 34 -1.32 13.33 1.60
CA ILE A 34 -0.45 14.15 0.75
C ILE A 34 -0.88 15.62 0.78
N MET A 35 -2.19 15.91 0.70
CA MET A 35 -2.71 17.29 0.75
C MET A 35 -2.45 17.96 2.10
N ASP A 36 -2.65 17.26 3.22
CA ASP A 36 -2.35 17.77 4.55
C ASP A 36 -0.86 18.14 4.71
N CYS A 37 0.03 17.41 4.02
CA CYS A 37 1.47 17.68 4.03
C CYS A 37 1.88 18.75 2.99
N ALA A 38 1.20 18.82 1.85
CA ALA A 38 1.48 19.77 0.76
C ALA A 38 1.21 21.22 1.18
N GLN A 39 0.33 21.45 2.15
CA GLN A 39 0.16 22.77 2.78
C GLN A 39 1.46 23.28 3.43
N LYS A 40 2.32 22.38 3.92
CA LYS A 40 3.61 22.74 4.55
C LYS A 40 4.76 22.75 3.56
N PHE A 41 4.71 21.86 2.56
CA PHE A 41 5.71 21.75 1.51
C PHE A 41 5.01 21.90 0.16
N PRO A 42 4.89 23.13 -0.37
CA PRO A 42 4.20 23.35 -1.62
C PRO A 42 4.92 22.60 -2.75
N ILE A 43 4.13 21.84 -3.50
CA ILE A 43 4.53 21.11 -4.71
C ILE A 43 3.76 21.68 -5.90
N ASP A 44 4.35 21.61 -7.09
CA ASP A 44 3.73 22.08 -8.32
C ASP A 44 3.34 20.93 -9.27
N GLN A 45 2.73 21.30 -10.39
CA GLN A 45 2.24 20.33 -11.39
C GLN A 45 3.38 19.49 -12.00
N SER A 46 4.58 20.06 -12.17
CA SER A 46 5.75 19.33 -12.70
C SER A 46 6.26 18.29 -11.71
N ASP A 47 6.12 18.56 -10.40
CA ASP A 47 6.47 17.60 -9.35
C ASP A 47 5.52 16.41 -9.41
N ILE A 48 4.22 16.67 -9.61
CA ILE A 48 3.19 15.63 -9.75
C ILE A 48 3.45 14.77 -10.98
N GLU A 49 3.85 15.37 -12.11
CA GLU A 49 4.14 14.64 -13.35
C GLU A 49 5.36 13.73 -13.23
N GLN A 50 6.43 14.21 -12.59
CA GLN A 50 7.60 13.38 -12.28
C GLN A 50 7.22 12.24 -11.31
N LEU A 51 6.45 12.52 -10.27
CA LEU A 51 6.01 11.47 -9.35
C LEU A 51 5.13 10.43 -10.05
N ARG A 52 4.28 10.84 -10.99
CA ARG A 52 3.50 9.92 -11.84
C ARG A 52 4.39 9.08 -12.75
N SER A 53 5.49 9.63 -13.25
CA SER A 53 6.50 8.89 -14.00
C SER A 53 7.47 8.09 -13.13
N ARG A 54 7.22 8.02 -11.80
CA ARG A 54 8.05 7.34 -10.79
C ARG A 54 9.44 7.97 -10.63
N GLN A 55 9.60 9.21 -11.08
CA GLN A 55 10.78 10.03 -10.88
C GLN A 55 10.60 10.87 -9.61
N MET A 56 11.56 10.80 -8.70
CA MET A 56 11.60 11.71 -7.55
C MET A 56 12.19 13.05 -7.99
N PRO A 57 11.46 14.18 -7.88
CA PRO A 57 12.02 15.50 -8.14
C PRO A 57 13.16 15.84 -7.19
N ASP A 58 14.22 16.48 -7.70
CA ASP A 58 15.34 16.97 -6.88
C ASP A 58 15.04 18.31 -6.18
N LYS A 59 13.77 18.53 -5.79
CA LYS A 59 13.33 19.73 -5.07
C LYS A 59 13.21 19.44 -3.58
N GLU A 60 13.76 20.33 -2.75
CA GLU A 60 13.77 20.19 -1.29
C GLU A 60 12.37 19.98 -0.71
N ASN A 61 11.38 20.78 -1.15
CA ASN A 61 10.00 20.65 -0.69
C ASN A 61 9.41 19.26 -0.96
N VAL A 62 9.71 18.69 -2.14
CA VAL A 62 9.22 17.34 -2.49
C VAL A 62 9.89 16.30 -1.59
N LYS A 63 11.20 16.41 -1.34
CA LYS A 63 11.91 15.54 -0.39
C LYS A 63 11.33 15.66 1.03
N CYS A 64 11.12 16.87 1.52
CA CYS A 64 10.55 17.12 2.85
C CYS A 64 9.10 16.61 2.99
N LEU A 65 8.31 16.65 1.91
CA LEU A 65 6.96 16.07 1.88
C LEU A 65 6.98 14.56 2.16
N PHE A 66 8.00 13.84 1.71
CA PHE A 66 8.16 12.41 1.97
C PHE A 66 8.86 12.12 3.31
N ALA A 67 9.78 13.00 3.73
CA ALA A 67 10.48 12.90 5.01
C ALA A 67 9.70 13.51 6.20
N TYR A 68 8.46 13.97 5.98
CA TYR A 68 7.73 14.70 7.01
C TYR A 68 7.53 13.83 8.28
N PRO A 69 7.80 14.34 9.49
CA PRO A 69 7.84 13.51 10.70
C PRO A 69 6.57 12.70 10.99
N SER A 70 5.38 13.15 10.57
CA SER A 70 4.16 12.36 10.75
C SER A 70 4.11 11.11 9.86
N ARG A 71 4.79 11.12 8.71
CA ARG A 71 4.94 9.95 7.83
C ARG A 71 6.04 9.02 8.30
N LEU A 72 7.18 9.58 8.72
CA LEU A 72 8.24 8.78 9.35
C LEU A 72 7.75 8.09 10.61
N LYS A 73 7.03 8.81 11.50
CA LYS A 73 6.47 8.21 12.72
C LYS A 73 5.50 7.06 12.44
N LYS A 74 4.64 7.19 11.41
CA LYS A 74 3.72 6.10 11.01
C LYS A 74 4.48 4.91 10.42
N ALA A 75 5.52 5.17 9.62
CA ALA A 75 6.38 4.13 9.08
C ALA A 75 7.15 3.40 10.20
N GLU A 76 7.72 4.15 11.14
CA GLU A 76 8.39 3.63 12.35
C GLU A 76 7.44 2.76 13.17
N GLN A 77 6.24 3.26 13.48
CA GLN A 77 5.22 2.49 14.21
C GLN A 77 4.85 1.19 13.50
N PHE A 78 4.68 1.22 12.19
CA PHE A 78 4.41 0.03 11.39
C PHE A 78 5.60 -0.96 11.44
N THR A 79 6.82 -0.47 11.23
CA THR A 79 8.04 -1.29 11.29
C THR A 79 8.19 -1.93 12.67
N ASP A 80 8.00 -1.17 13.75
CA ASP A 80 8.09 -1.66 15.11
C ASP A 80 7.01 -2.68 15.44
N ALA A 81 5.79 -2.46 14.97
CA ALA A 81 4.66 -3.36 15.17
C ALA A 81 4.83 -4.70 14.43
N CYS A 82 5.46 -4.68 13.24
CA CYS A 82 5.61 -5.87 12.40
C CYS A 82 7.02 -6.49 12.46
N LYS A 83 7.95 -5.96 13.26
CA LYS A 83 9.34 -6.45 13.32
C LYS A 83 9.48 -7.94 13.65
N PHE A 84 8.52 -8.49 14.42
CA PHE A 84 8.51 -9.90 14.81
C PHE A 84 8.53 -10.86 13.61
N VAL A 85 8.02 -10.43 12.45
CA VAL A 85 8.01 -11.23 11.22
C VAL A 85 9.43 -11.64 10.78
N ASN A 86 10.46 -10.87 11.15
CA ASN A 86 11.84 -11.21 10.84
C ASN A 86 12.34 -12.42 11.63
N ASP A 87 11.83 -12.61 12.85
CA ASP A 87 12.27 -13.63 13.80
C ASP A 87 11.41 -14.90 13.73
N GLU A 88 10.35 -14.90 12.92
CA GLU A 88 9.46 -16.05 12.78
C GLU A 88 10.12 -17.23 12.06
N ASN A 89 9.92 -18.41 12.63
CA ASN A 89 10.36 -19.66 12.04
C ASN A 89 9.43 -20.02 10.88
N VAL A 90 9.99 -20.05 9.66
CA VAL A 90 9.27 -20.40 8.44
C VAL A 90 9.82 -21.66 7.80
N SER A 91 8.96 -22.42 7.14
CA SER A 91 9.30 -23.73 6.56
C SER A 91 9.80 -23.68 5.12
N ASP A 92 9.60 -22.55 4.44
CA ASP A 92 9.90 -22.36 3.02
C ASP A 92 11.30 -21.80 2.73
N GLY A 93 12.11 -21.65 3.78
CA GLY A 93 13.53 -21.30 3.71
C GLY A 93 13.79 -19.99 2.96
N SER A 94 14.53 -20.07 1.86
CA SER A 94 14.93 -18.91 1.06
C SER A 94 13.86 -18.43 0.08
N LYS A 95 12.72 -19.12 -0.04
CA LYS A 95 11.61 -18.69 -0.91
C LYS A 95 10.89 -17.47 -0.33
N GLY A 96 10.77 -17.39 0.99
CA GLY A 96 10.24 -16.23 1.72
C GLY A 96 8.74 -15.96 1.51
N CYS A 97 7.99 -16.91 0.97
CA CYS A 97 6.54 -16.84 0.80
C CYS A 97 5.81 -16.77 2.16
N GLU A 98 6.24 -17.54 3.16
CA GLU A 98 5.63 -17.51 4.50
C GLU A 98 5.89 -16.16 5.20
N ARG A 99 7.11 -15.64 5.13
CA ARG A 99 7.42 -14.28 5.61
C ARG A 99 6.62 -13.21 4.87
N ALA A 100 6.45 -13.35 3.56
CA ALA A 100 5.60 -12.45 2.77
C ALA A 100 4.12 -12.49 3.21
N ALA A 101 3.60 -13.69 3.51
CA ALA A 101 2.25 -13.84 4.04
C ALA A 101 2.11 -13.22 5.43
N LEU A 102 3.11 -13.40 6.31
CA LEU A 102 3.13 -12.84 7.66
C LEU A 102 3.19 -11.30 7.65
N ILE A 103 4.05 -10.69 6.83
CA ILE A 103 4.10 -9.22 6.73
C ILE A 103 2.83 -8.64 6.12
N PHE A 104 2.23 -9.34 5.15
CA PHE A 104 0.94 -8.94 4.59
C PHE A 104 -0.15 -8.97 5.67
N LYS A 105 -0.24 -10.06 6.44
CA LYS A 105 -1.19 -10.18 7.54
C LYS A 105 -1.01 -9.05 8.57
N CYS A 106 0.23 -8.80 9.02
CA CYS A 106 0.51 -7.72 9.96
C CYS A 106 0.12 -6.34 9.38
N SER A 107 0.38 -6.11 8.10
CA SER A 107 0.02 -4.86 7.41
C SER A 107 -1.49 -4.62 7.39
N VAL A 108 -2.28 -5.66 7.16
CA VAL A 108 -3.75 -5.56 7.18
C VAL A 108 -4.25 -5.28 8.60
N GLU A 109 -3.72 -5.97 9.60
CA GLU A 109 -4.11 -5.77 11.01
C GLU A 109 -3.77 -4.35 11.49
N LYS A 110 -2.59 -3.83 11.14
CA LYS A 110 -2.13 -2.49 11.54
C LYS A 110 -2.70 -1.34 10.72
N ALA A 111 -3.17 -1.59 9.50
CA ALA A 111 -3.84 -0.56 8.71
C ALA A 111 -5.23 -0.16 9.26
N ALA A 112 -5.81 -1.00 10.11
CA ALA A 112 -7.10 -0.77 10.77
C ALA A 112 -6.97 0.01 12.10
N GLU A 113 -5.76 0.20 12.61
CA GLU A 113 -5.42 1.01 13.81
C GLU A 113 -5.20 2.50 13.45
#